data_AF-A0A7W4H3H4-F1
#
_entry.id   AF-A0A7W4H3H4-F1
#
_cell.length_a   1.000
_cell.length_b   1.000
_cell.length_c   1.000
_cell.angle_alpha   90.00
_cell.angle_beta   90.00
_cell.angle_gamma   90.00
#
_symmetry.space_group_name_H-M   'P 1'
#
loop_
_entity.id
_entity.type
_entity.pdbx_description
1 polymer ?
#
loop_
_entity_poly.entity_id
_entity_poly.type
_entity_poly.pdbx_seq_one_letter_code
_entity_poly.pdbx_strand_id
1 'polypeptide(L)'
;MSISFDKALGIHEKALGFRAQRAEVLSNNIANADTPNYRARDLDFAAVLAEQNDKTSRKQVNLSRTDSQHIPAAGIELADPALRFRTPFHPSIDQNTVDMQQEQASYAENAVQFQASFTLLNSKFKGLVGALRGE
;
A
#
# COMPACT_ATOMS: atom_id res chain seq x y z
N MET A 1 11.26 18.90 24.79
CA MET A 1 11.53 17.63 24.08
C MET A 1 10.20 16.98 23.74
N SER A 2 9.63 17.28 22.56
CA SER A 2 8.39 16.64 22.13
C SER A 2 8.73 15.27 21.55
N ILE A 3 8.24 14.20 22.17
CA ILE A 3 8.30 12.86 21.60
C ILE A 3 7.40 12.86 20.36
N SER A 4 7.97 12.85 19.16
CA SER A 4 7.21 12.67 17.93
C SER A 4 6.93 11.18 17.75
N PHE A 5 5.69 10.76 18.01
CA PHE A 5 5.24 9.36 17.89
C PHE A 5 5.50 8.79 16.49
N ASP A 6 5.36 9.59 15.43
CA ASP A 6 5.71 9.21 14.06
C ASP A 6 7.15 8.70 13.91
N LYS A 7 8.12 9.36 14.57
CA LYS A 7 9.52 8.92 14.53
C LYS A 7 9.77 7.69 15.40
N ALA A 8 9.01 7.53 16.48
CA ALA A 8 9.18 6.43 17.43
C ALA A 8 8.58 5.10 16.91
N LEU A 9 7.45 5.17 16.20
CA LEU A 9 6.77 4.02 15.59
C LEU A 9 7.33 3.68 14.20
N GLY A 10 7.97 4.64 13.53
CA GLY A 10 8.68 4.43 12.27
C GLY A 10 7.75 4.00 11.14
N ILE A 11 8.15 2.97 10.39
CA ILE A 11 7.40 2.49 9.22
C ILE A 11 6.27 1.51 9.57
N HIS A 12 6.18 1.04 10.82
CA HIS A 12 5.33 -0.10 11.17
C HIS A 12 3.83 0.22 11.10
N GLU A 13 3.44 1.43 11.51
CA GLU A 13 2.06 1.90 11.38
C GLU A 13 1.62 1.97 9.91
N LYS A 14 2.46 2.60 9.06
CA LYS A 14 2.21 2.69 7.61
C LYS A 14 2.17 1.33 6.95
N ALA A 15 3.07 0.41 7.34
CA ALA A 15 3.09 -0.95 6.84
C ALA A 15 1.84 -1.76 7.27
N LEU A 16 1.32 -1.53 8.49
CA LEU A 16 0.08 -2.15 8.94
C LEU A 16 -1.12 -1.65 8.12
N GLY A 17 -1.20 -0.32 7.90
CA GLY A 17 -2.22 0.28 7.05
C GLY A 17 -2.18 -0.25 5.61
N PHE A 18 -0.98 -0.34 5.02
CA PHE A 18 -0.79 -0.94 3.69
C PHE A 18 -1.30 -2.38 3.63
N ARG A 19 -1.00 -3.20 4.65
CA ARG A 19 -1.43 -4.61 4.68
C ARG A 19 -2.95 -4.73 4.82
N ALA A 20 -3.59 -3.79 5.53
CA ALA A 20 -5.05 -3.72 5.57
C ALA A 20 -5.64 -3.37 4.19
N GLN A 21 -5.08 -2.37 3.50
CA GLN A 21 -5.51 -2.00 2.13
C GLN A 21 -5.30 -3.15 1.15
N ARG A 22 -4.17 -3.86 1.22
CA ARG A 22 -3.93 -5.03 0.38
C ARG A 22 -4.91 -6.16 0.66
N ALA A 23 -5.32 -6.37 1.91
CA ALA A 23 -6.35 -7.35 2.25
C ALA A 23 -7.70 -7.01 1.58
N GLU A 24 -8.07 -5.73 1.55
CA GLU A 24 -9.28 -5.26 0.87
C GLU A 24 -9.21 -5.50 -0.64
N VAL A 25 -8.08 -5.19 -1.29
CA VAL A 25 -7.88 -5.43 -2.73
C VAL A 25 -7.97 -6.92 -3.06
N LEU A 26 -7.27 -7.77 -2.31
CA LEU A 26 -7.31 -9.23 -2.50
C LEU A 26 -8.72 -9.79 -2.24
N SER A 27 -9.41 -9.30 -1.21
CA SER A 27 -10.80 -9.72 -0.95
C SER A 27 -11.74 -9.32 -2.09
N ASN A 28 -11.54 -8.14 -2.69
CA ASN A 28 -12.31 -7.70 -3.84
C ASN A 28 -12.04 -8.58 -5.07
N ASN A 29 -10.79 -9.01 -5.29
CA ASN A 29 -10.48 -9.95 -6.37
C ASN A 29 -11.18 -11.30 -6.14
N ILE A 30 -11.09 -11.86 -4.92
CA ILE A 30 -11.74 -13.14 -4.55
C ILE A 30 -13.25 -13.06 -4.76
N ALA A 31 -13.89 -11.96 -4.33
CA ALA A 31 -15.33 -11.78 -4.48
C ALA A 31 -15.79 -11.71 -5.95
N ASN A 32 -14.92 -11.22 -6.85
CA ASN A 32 -15.21 -11.07 -8.27
C ASN A 32 -14.56 -12.18 -9.13
N ALA A 33 -14.10 -13.27 -8.53
CA ALA A 33 -13.46 -14.37 -9.25
C ALA A 33 -14.39 -15.08 -10.25
N ASP A 34 -15.70 -14.99 -10.05
CA ASP A 34 -16.70 -15.54 -10.99
C ASP A 34 -17.39 -14.45 -11.83
N THR A 35 -16.81 -13.25 -11.87
CA THR A 35 -17.36 -12.11 -12.64
C THR A 35 -16.67 -12.01 -14.01
N PRO A 36 -17.42 -12.16 -15.12
CA PRO A 36 -16.85 -12.04 -16.47
C PRO A 36 -16.16 -10.69 -16.71
N ASN A 37 -15.07 -10.68 -17.48
CA ASN A 37 -14.26 -9.50 -17.81
C ASN A 37 -13.57 -8.79 -16.62
N TYR A 38 -13.53 -9.41 -15.43
CA TYR A 38 -12.90 -8.78 -14.26
C TYR A 38 -11.36 -8.78 -14.36
N ARG A 39 -10.76 -7.67 -13.91
CA ARG A 39 -9.30 -7.45 -13.93
C ARG A 39 -8.72 -7.37 -12.53
N ALA A 40 -7.96 -8.39 -12.15
CA ALA A 40 -7.30 -8.48 -10.85
C ALA A 40 -6.31 -7.32 -10.65
N ARG A 41 -6.33 -6.76 -9.45
CA ARG A 41 -5.40 -5.69 -9.03
C ARG A 41 -4.58 -6.15 -7.84
N ASP A 42 -3.37 -5.61 -7.69
CA ASP A 42 -2.57 -5.83 -6.49
C ASP A 42 -1.80 -4.55 -6.14
N LEU A 43 -1.35 -4.51 -4.88
CA LEU A 43 -0.53 -3.47 -4.29
C LEU A 43 0.87 -4.05 -4.03
N ASP A 44 1.89 -3.44 -4.64
CA ASP A 44 3.28 -3.82 -4.42
C ASP A 44 3.91 -2.96 -3.31
N PHE A 45 4.18 -3.60 -2.16
CA PHE A 45 4.76 -2.92 -1.01
C PHE A 45 6.09 -2.23 -1.31
N ALA A 46 6.96 -2.86 -2.11
CA ALA A 46 8.27 -2.30 -2.44
C ALA A 46 8.13 -1.04 -3.28
N ALA A 47 7.22 -1.06 -4.26
CA ALA A 47 6.90 0.10 -5.08
C ALA A 47 6.31 1.25 -4.24
N VAL A 48 5.36 0.95 -3.34
CA VAL A 48 4.75 1.97 -2.47
C VAL A 48 5.77 2.56 -1.50
N LEU A 49 6.62 1.72 -0.91
CA LEU A 49 7.65 2.19 0.02
C LEU A 49 8.67 3.08 -0.69
N ALA A 50 9.11 2.69 -1.89
CA ALA A 50 9.99 3.50 -2.73
C ALA A 50 9.32 4.84 -3.07
N GLU A 51 8.05 4.84 -3.46
CA GLU A 51 7.31 6.06 -3.76
C GLU A 51 7.16 6.99 -2.55
N GLN A 52 6.88 6.45 -1.36
CA GLN A 52 6.79 7.23 -0.12
C GLN A 52 8.13 7.84 0.28
N ASN A 53 9.23 7.10 0.08
CA ASN A 53 10.58 7.61 0.31
C ASN A 53 10.94 8.72 -0.71
N ASP A 54 10.56 8.52 -1.97
CA ASP A 54 10.75 9.49 -3.05
C ASP A 54 9.88 10.73 -2.88
N LYS A 55 8.64 10.63 -2.37
CA LYS A 55 7.78 11.79 -2.05
C LYS A 55 8.39 12.68 -0.99
N THR A 56 9.14 12.09 -0.04
CA THR A 56 9.89 12.85 0.96
C THR A 56 11.09 13.58 0.34
N SER A 57 11.63 13.05 -0.75
CA SER A 57 12.83 13.56 -1.44
C SER A 57 12.54 14.45 -2.66
N ARG A 58 11.36 14.32 -3.29
CA ARG A 58 10.93 15.12 -4.44
C ARG A 58 10.52 16.51 -3.97
N LYS A 59 11.43 17.47 -4.12
CA LYS A 59 11.05 18.86 -4.34
C LYS A 59 10.02 18.88 -5.49
N GLN A 60 8.91 19.57 -5.25
CA GLN A 60 7.86 19.80 -6.25
C GLN A 60 8.51 20.19 -7.58
N VAL A 61 8.37 19.33 -8.59
CA VAL A 61 8.90 19.59 -9.94
C VAL A 61 8.00 20.65 -10.55
N ASN A 62 8.42 21.91 -10.40
CA ASN A 62 7.74 23.04 -11.01
C ASN A 62 8.27 23.19 -12.44
N LEU A 63 7.43 22.91 -13.44
CA LEU A 63 7.75 23.24 -14.82
C LEU A 63 7.70 24.76 -15.00
N SER A 64 8.67 25.31 -15.73
CA SER A 64 8.69 26.73 -16.08
C SER A 64 7.49 27.05 -16.97
N ARG A 65 6.69 28.05 -16.57
CA ARG A 65 5.59 28.56 -17.40
C ARG A 65 6.10 29.74 -18.19
N THR A 66 6.07 29.62 -19.52
CA THR A 66 6.43 30.71 -20.42
C THR A 66 5.28 31.70 -20.64
N ASP A 67 4.04 31.28 -20.37
CA ASP A 67 2.85 32.13 -20.46
C ASP A 67 1.97 31.97 -19.21
N SER A 68 1.26 33.05 -18.86
CA SER A 68 0.24 33.11 -17.81
C SER A 68 -0.95 32.16 -18.04
N GLN A 69 -1.26 31.82 -19.29
CA GLN A 69 -2.35 30.90 -19.64
C GLN A 69 -1.92 29.42 -19.62
N HIS A 70 -0.65 29.12 -19.37
CA HIS A 70 -0.18 27.73 -19.29
C HIS A 70 -0.75 27.03 -18.05
N ILE A 71 -1.30 25.83 -18.28
CA ILE A 71 -1.85 24.97 -17.24
C ILE A 71 -0.74 24.67 -16.21
N PRO A 72 -1.00 24.85 -14.91
CA PRO A 72 -0.11 24.37 -13.86
C PRO A 72 0.23 22.90 -14.09
N ALA A 73 1.52 22.57 -14.17
CA ALA A 73 1.95 21.21 -13.91
C ALA A 73 1.83 20.94 -12.39
N ALA A 74 0.61 20.99 -11.87
CA ALA A 74 0.26 20.29 -10.66
C ALA A 74 0.19 18.82 -11.08
N GLY A 75 1.07 17.99 -10.52
CA GLY A 75 1.07 16.56 -10.84
C GLY A 75 -0.36 16.04 -10.74
N ILE A 76 -0.83 15.37 -11.79
CA ILE A 76 -2.11 14.68 -11.75
C ILE A 76 -1.96 13.63 -10.66
N GLU A 77 -2.67 13.82 -9.55
CA GLU A 77 -2.79 12.81 -8.51
C GLU A 77 -3.61 11.67 -9.11
N LEU A 78 -2.95 10.72 -9.79
CA LEU A 78 -3.60 9.49 -10.20
C LEU A 78 -4.20 8.87 -8.93
N ALA A 79 -5.47 8.49 -9.00
CA ALA A 79 -6.12 7.75 -7.93
C ALA A 79 -5.30 6.49 -7.65
N ASP A 80 -4.66 6.49 -6.49
CA ASP A 80 -3.82 5.43 -5.93
C ASP A 80 -2.73 4.88 -6.89
N PRO A 81 -1.58 5.58 -7.04
CA PRO A 81 -0.49 5.18 -7.95
C PRO A 81 0.13 3.80 -7.64
N ALA A 82 -0.23 3.21 -6.49
CA ALA A 82 0.19 1.89 -6.06
C ALA A 82 -0.62 0.74 -6.68
N LEU A 83 -1.88 0.99 -7.05
CA LEU A 83 -2.81 -0.04 -7.55
C LEU A 83 -2.47 -0.39 -8.99
N ARG A 84 -1.90 -1.57 -9.21
CA ARG A 84 -1.52 -2.05 -10.54
C ARG A 84 -2.37 -3.24 -10.95
N PHE A 85 -2.73 -3.30 -12.22
CA PHE A 85 -3.32 -4.50 -12.81
C PHE A 85 -2.27 -5.59 -12.88
N ARG A 86 -2.65 -6.81 -12.51
CA ARG A 86 -1.77 -7.97 -12.59
C ARG A 86 -1.76 -8.52 -14.03
N THR A 87 -0.61 -9.03 -14.46
CA THR A 87 -0.54 -9.82 -15.71
C THR A 87 -1.00 -11.24 -15.39
N PRO A 88 -2.07 -11.75 -16.01
CA PRO A 88 -2.59 -13.08 -15.70
C PRO A 88 -1.61 -14.16 -16.17
N PHE A 89 -1.39 -15.16 -15.31
CA PHE A 89 -0.65 -16.37 -15.71
C PHE A 89 -1.53 -17.31 -16.53
N HIS A 90 -2.80 -17.46 -16.14
CA HIS A 90 -3.82 -18.25 -16.85
C HIS A 90 -5.05 -17.38 -17.14
N PRO A 91 -5.15 -16.79 -18.35
CA PRO A 91 -6.36 -16.06 -18.72
C PRO A 91 -7.52 -17.02 -18.90
N SER A 92 -8.64 -16.74 -18.24
CA SER A 92 -9.87 -17.50 -18.41
C SER A 92 -10.52 -17.19 -19.77
N ILE A 93 -11.37 -18.11 -20.24
CA ILE A 93 -12.10 -17.98 -21.51
C ILE A 93 -13.08 -16.79 -21.52
N ASP A 94 -13.53 -16.38 -20.34
CA ASP A 94 -14.45 -15.26 -20.08
C ASP A 94 -13.73 -13.91 -19.89
N GLN A 95 -12.43 -13.85 -20.20
CA GLN A 95 -11.57 -12.68 -20.00
C GLN A 95 -11.42 -12.25 -18.54
N ASN A 96 -11.75 -13.11 -17.59
CA ASN A 96 -11.35 -12.92 -16.20
C ASN A 96 -9.86 -13.23 -16.03
N THR A 97 -9.18 -12.39 -15.23
CA THR A 97 -7.75 -12.51 -14.92
C THR A 97 -7.48 -12.95 -13.48
N VAL A 98 -8.53 -13.14 -12.68
CA VAL A 98 -8.45 -13.62 -11.30
C VAL A 98 -8.22 -15.13 -11.29
N ASP A 99 -7.21 -15.55 -10.53
CA ASP A 99 -6.98 -16.96 -10.19
C ASP A 99 -7.30 -17.15 -8.69
N MET A 100 -8.37 -17.88 -8.39
CA MET A 100 -8.87 -18.00 -7.02
C MET A 100 -7.86 -18.62 -6.06
N GLN A 101 -7.12 -19.64 -6.48
CA GLN A 101 -6.13 -20.30 -5.63
C GLN A 101 -4.95 -19.35 -5.36
N GLN A 102 -4.52 -18.59 -6.38
CA GLN A 102 -3.47 -17.59 -6.23
C GLN A 102 -3.89 -16.43 -5.31
N GLU A 103 -5.13 -15.95 -5.45
CA GLU A 103 -5.65 -14.87 -4.58
C GLU A 103 -5.78 -15.34 -3.13
N GLN A 104 -6.26 -16.56 -2.88
CA GLN A 104 -6.32 -17.14 -1.53
C GLN A 104 -4.93 -17.29 -0.90
N ALA A 105 -3.95 -17.77 -1.67
CA ALA A 105 -2.57 -17.86 -1.20
C ALA A 105 -1.98 -16.47 -0.86
N SER A 106 -2.21 -15.49 -1.74
CA SER A 106 -1.76 -14.10 -1.54
C SER A 106 -2.43 -13.47 -0.31
N TYR A 107 -3.71 -13.76 -0.09
CA TYR A 107 -4.46 -13.28 1.08
C TYR A 107 -3.93 -13.88 2.37
N ALA A 108 -3.69 -15.20 2.39
CA ALA A 108 -3.10 -15.89 3.53
C ALA A 108 -1.70 -15.34 3.86
N GLU A 109 -0.86 -15.11 2.85
CA GLU A 109 0.45 -14.48 3.03
C GLU A 109 0.31 -13.08 3.65
N ASN A 110 -0.59 -12.25 3.11
CA ASN A 110 -0.83 -10.91 3.62
C ASN A 110 -1.37 -10.93 5.07
N ALA A 111 -2.17 -11.92 5.46
CA ALA A 111 -2.66 -12.08 6.82
C ALA A 111 -1.55 -12.40 7.82
N VAL A 112 -0.64 -13.34 7.49
CA VAL A 112 0.55 -13.66 8.33
C VAL A 112 1.42 -12.42 8.50
N GLN A 113 1.63 -11.73 7.39
CA GLN A 113 2.35 -10.48 7.34
C GLN A 113 1.67 -9.41 8.24
N PHE A 114 0.36 -9.19 8.12
CA PHE A 114 -0.37 -8.23 8.95
C PHE A 114 -0.20 -8.52 10.45
N GLN A 115 -0.32 -9.78 10.85
CA GLN A 115 -0.15 -10.21 12.23
C GLN A 115 1.27 -9.93 12.75
N ALA A 116 2.29 -10.14 11.93
CA ALA A 116 3.68 -9.83 12.28
C ALA A 116 3.89 -8.32 12.48
N SER A 117 3.35 -7.48 11.59
CA SER A 117 3.40 -6.02 11.71
C SER A 117 2.71 -5.54 12.99
N PHE A 118 1.52 -6.09 13.28
CA PHE A 118 0.76 -5.75 14.48
C PHE A 118 1.53 -6.11 15.76
N THR A 119 2.11 -7.31 15.79
CA THR A 119 2.91 -7.78 16.93
C THR A 119 4.10 -6.87 17.21
N LEU A 120 4.82 -6.46 16.16
CA LEU A 120 5.96 -5.57 16.28
C LEU A 120 5.56 -4.16 16.73
N LEU A 121 4.47 -3.63 16.17
CA LEU A 121 3.90 -2.34 16.58
C LEU A 121 3.51 -2.35 18.06
N ASN A 122 2.82 -3.41 18.50
CA ASN A 122 2.43 -3.58 19.91
C ASN A 122 3.66 -3.67 20.83
N SER A 123 4.71 -4.39 20.42
CA SER A 123 5.97 -4.45 21.17
C SER A 123 6.63 -3.08 21.32
N LYS A 124 6.63 -2.25 20.27
CA LYS A 124 7.12 -0.86 20.33
C LYS A 124 6.32 0.00 21.30
N PHE A 125 4.99 -0.07 21.25
CA PHE A 125 4.14 0.66 22.19
C PHE A 125 4.41 0.24 23.63
N LYS A 126 4.52 -1.06 23.91
CA LYS A 126 4.88 -1.56 25.24
C LYS A 126 6.23 -1.02 25.70
N GLY A 127 7.24 -1.02 24.82
CA GLY A 127 8.57 -0.46 25.12
C GLY A 127 8.53 1.04 25.43
N LEU A 128 7.76 1.83 24.68
CA LEU A 128 7.59 3.26 24.94
C LEU A 128 6.87 3.52 26.27
N VAL A 129 5.83 2.74 26.57
CA VAL A 129 5.11 2.84 27.84
C VAL A 129 6.00 2.46 29.02
N GLY A 130 6.82 1.41 28.90
CA GLY A 130 7.82 1.04 29.91
C GLY A 130 8.82 2.17 30.17
N ALA A 131 9.41 2.71 29.09
CA ALA A 131 10.35 3.83 29.19
C ALA A 131 9.74 5.10 29.80
N LEU A 132 8.45 5.39 29.54
CA LEU A 132 7.73 6.50 30.17
C LEU A 132 7.41 6.25 31.65
N ARG A 133 7.21 5.00 32.05
CA ARG A 133 6.98 4.60 33.44
C ARG A 133 8.27 4.47 34.25
N GLY A 134 9.42 4.33 33.59
CA GLY A 134 10.73 4.17 34.23
C GLY A 134 11.07 2.72 34.60
N GLU A 135 10.45 1.75 33.93
CA GLU A 135 10.79 0.31 34.02
C GLU A 135 11.73 -0.11 32.89
#